data_AF-A0A496TRA9-F1
#
_entry.id   AF-A0A496TRA9-F1
#
_cell.length_a   1.000
_cell.length_b   1.000
_cell.length_c   1.000
_cell.angle_alpha   90.00
_cell.angle_beta   90.00
_cell.angle_gamma   90.00
#
_symmetry.space_group_name_H-M   'P 1'
#
loop_
_entity.id
_entity.type
_entity.pdbx_description
1 polymer ?
#
loop_
_entity_poly.entity_id
_entity_poly.type
_entity_poly.pdbx_seq_one_letter_code
_entity_poly.pdbx_strand_id
1 'polypeptide(L)' 'VSAFTIGQIFQMLEIATAFAGKLFEINPFDQPGVEEGKIVTYALMGREGYEDKRLEVMDELQKRVVYEV' A
#
# COMPACT_ATOMS: atom_id res chain seq x y z
N VAL A 1 -12.54 -30.58 -6.79
CA VAL A 1 -12.61 -29.14 -6.45
C VAL A 1 -13.93 -28.60 -6.97
N SER A 2 -14.74 -27.98 -6.11
CA SER A 2 -16.03 -27.36 -6.40
C SER A 2 -16.13 -25.96 -5.79
N ALA A 3 -17.11 -25.15 -6.21
CA ALA A 3 -17.38 -23.84 -5.60
C ALA A 3 -17.56 -23.93 -4.08
N PHE A 4 -18.22 -24.99 -3.60
CA PHE A 4 -18.37 -25.27 -2.17
C PHE A 4 -17.02 -25.43 -1.46
N THR A 5 -16.13 -26.28 -2.00
CA THR A 5 -14.80 -26.50 -1.39
C THR A 5 -13.89 -25.27 -1.48
N ILE A 6 -14.06 -24.44 -2.51
CA ILE A 6 -13.32 -23.17 -2.63
C ILE A 6 -13.82 -22.15 -1.61
N GLY A 7 -15.13 -22.04 -1.40
CA GLY A 7 -15.70 -21.17 -0.36
C GLY A 7 -15.21 -21.52 1.05
N GLN A 8 -15.07 -22.82 1.34
CA GLN A 8 -14.48 -23.28 2.60
C GLN A 8 -13.03 -22.82 2.77
N ILE A 9 -12.23 -22.87 1.69
CA ILE A 9 -10.83 -22.41 1.71
C ILE A 9 -10.76 -20.89 1.93
N PHE A 10 -11.57 -20.09 1.21
CA PHE A 10 -11.58 -18.64 1.42
C PHE A 10 -11.95 -18.27 2.86
N GLN A 11 -13.04 -18.84 3.38
CA GLN A 11 -13.47 -18.56 4.74
C GLN A 11 -12.42 -18.97 5.79
N MET A 12 -11.77 -20.13 5.60
CA MET A 12 -10.68 -20.56 6.47
C MET A 12 -9.51 -19.56 6.47
N LEU A 13 -9.08 -19.11 5.28
CA LEU A 13 -7.95 -18.18 5.14
C LEU A 13 -8.27 -16.77 5.66
N GLU A 14 -9.49 -16.28 5.42
CA GLU A 14 -9.96 -14.98 5.94
C GLU A 14 -9.97 -14.97 7.47
N ILE A 15 -10.55 -16.01 8.09
CA ILE A 15 -10.58 -16.15 9.56
C ILE A 15 -9.18 -16.29 10.13
N ALA A 16 -8.33 -17.12 9.50
CA ALA A 16 -6.94 -17.28 9.91
C ALA A 16 -6.17 -15.95 9.86
N THR A 17 -6.40 -15.14 8.83
CA THR A 17 -5.78 -13.82 8.68
C THR A 17 -6.25 -12.84 9.77
N ALA A 18 -7.55 -12.83 10.09
CA ALA A 18 -8.08 -12.01 11.18
C ALA A 18 -7.45 -12.38 12.55
N PHE A 19 -7.31 -13.68 12.83
CA PHE A 19 -6.63 -14.14 14.04
C PHE A 19 -5.14 -13.79 14.04
N ALA A 20 -4.44 -13.99 12.91
CA ALA A 20 -3.03 -13.63 12.78
C ALA A 20 -2.80 -12.14 13.06
N GLY A 21 -3.65 -11.25 12.55
CA GLY A 21 -3.57 -9.82 12.84
C GLY A 21 -3.65 -9.52 14.34
N LYS A 22 -4.60 -10.15 15.05
CA LYS A 22 -4.71 -9.98 16.49
C LYS A 22 -3.51 -10.55 17.26
N LEU A 23 -2.99 -11.70 16.83
CA LEU A 23 -1.80 -12.33 17.43
C LEU A 23 -0.53 -11.51 17.22
N PHE A 24 -0.41 -10.80 16.10
CA PHE A 24 0.70 -9.88 15.81
C PHE A 24 0.48 -8.47 16.33
N GLU A 25 -0.58 -8.22 17.09
CA GLU A 25 -0.93 -6.90 17.65
C GLU A 25 -1.09 -5.80 16.59
N ILE A 26 -1.54 -6.17 15.40
CA ILE A 26 -1.85 -5.24 14.30
C ILE A 26 -3.36 -5.24 14.00
N ASN A 27 -3.81 -4.22 13.27
CA ASN A 27 -5.15 -4.19 12.71
C ASN A 27 -5.15 -4.90 11.34
N PRO A 28 -5.79 -6.08 11.18
CA PRO A 28 -5.82 -6.78 9.89
C PRO A 28 -6.82 -6.17 8.89
N PHE A 29 -7.55 -5.12 9.28
CA PHE A 29 -8.64 -4.54 8.48
C PHE A 29 -8.37 -3.11 8.00
N ASP A 30 -7.16 -2.58 8.21
CA ASP A 30 -6.74 -1.30 7.65
C ASP A 30 -5.59 -1.42 6.65
N GLN A 31 -5.26 -0.30 5.99
CA GLN A 31 -4.25 -0.24 4.95
C GLN A 31 -3.64 1.17 4.80
N PRO A 32 -3.17 1.83 5.89
CA PRO A 32 -2.72 3.22 5.82
C PRO A 32 -1.58 3.46 4.82
N GLY A 33 -0.69 2.46 4.65
CA GLY A 33 0.47 2.58 3.75
C GLY A 33 0.15 2.74 2.27
N VAL A 34 -1.08 2.42 1.81
CA VAL A 34 -1.42 2.52 0.39
C VAL A 34 -1.69 3.95 -0.08
N GLU A 35 -2.04 4.84 0.85
CA GLU A 35 -2.41 6.22 0.50
C GLU A 35 -1.19 7.04 0.07
N GLU A 36 -0.03 6.85 0.71
CA GLU A 36 1.19 7.57 0.31
C GLU A 36 1.60 7.23 -1.13
N GLY A 37 1.51 5.97 -1.53
CA GLY A 37 1.77 5.55 -2.91
C GLY A 37 0.82 6.21 -3.92
N LYS A 38 -0.45 6.40 -3.56
CA LYS A 38 -1.42 7.13 -4.40
C LYS A 38 -1.08 8.61 -4.49
N ILE A 39 -0.76 9.25 -3.36
CA ILE A 39 -0.37 10.67 -3.29
C ILE A 39 0.84 10.94 -4.19
N VAL A 40 1.90 10.13 -4.07
CA VAL A 40 3.09 10.23 -4.91
C VAL A 40 2.73 10.03 -6.39
N THR A 41 1.91 9.03 -6.70
CA THR A 41 1.44 8.80 -8.08
C THR A 41 0.69 10.01 -8.64
N TYR A 42 -0.23 10.58 -7.88
CA TYR A 42 -0.98 11.78 -8.29
C TYR A 42 -0.07 12.97 -8.53
N ALA A 43 0.90 13.19 -7.64
CA ALA A 43 1.90 14.24 -7.79
C ALA A 43 2.73 14.05 -9.07
N LEU A 44 3.24 12.84 -9.32
CA LEU A 44 4.03 12.51 -10.50
C LEU A 44 3.23 12.61 -11.80
N MET A 45 1.94 12.28 -11.76
CA MET A 45 1.03 12.43 -12.91
C MET A 45 0.56 13.88 -13.13
N GLY A 46 0.96 14.82 -12.28
CA GLY A 46 0.62 16.24 -12.42
C GLY A 46 -0.85 16.56 -12.09
N ARG A 47 -1.46 15.83 -11.15
CA ARG A 47 -2.80 16.13 -10.66
C ARG A 47 -2.81 17.50 -9.95
N GLU A 48 -3.80 18.32 -10.27
CA GLU A 48 -4.00 19.62 -9.60
C GLU A 48 -4.13 19.45 -8.08
N GLY A 49 -3.44 20.31 -7.32
CA GLY A 49 -3.41 20.29 -5.85
C GLY A 49 -2.31 19.40 -5.25
N TYR A 50 -1.43 18.81 -6.08
CA TYR A 50 -0.29 17.98 -5.66
C TYR A 50 1.06 18.56 -6.11
N GLU A 51 1.11 19.85 -6.44
CA GLU A 51 2.29 20.53 -6.99
C GLU A 51 3.46 20.52 -6.00
N ASP A 52 3.21 20.84 -4.74
CA ASP A 52 4.24 20.85 -3.69
C ASP A 52 4.81 19.45 -3.47
N LYS A 53 3.93 18.43 -3.41
CA LYS A 53 4.36 17.04 -3.28
C LYS A 53 5.17 16.57 -4.49
N ARG A 54 4.85 17.06 -5.69
CA ARG A 54 5.60 16.75 -6.91
C ARG A 54 7.02 17.32 -6.82
N LEU A 55 7.18 18.55 -6.33
CA LEU A 55 8.50 19.16 -6.14
C LEU A 55 9.33 18.38 -5.11
N GLU A 56 8.72 18.03 -3.97
CA GLU A 56 9.36 17.20 -2.93
C GLU A 56 9.87 15.88 -3.51
N VAL A 57 9.01 15.12 -4.20
CA VAL A 57 9.36 13.82 -4.78
C VAL A 57 10.46 13.96 -5.83
N MET A 58 10.42 15.00 -6.68
CA MET A 58 11.46 15.24 -7.69
C MET A 58 12.83 15.57 -7.07
N ASP A 59 12.86 16.37 -6.01
CA ASP A 59 14.08 16.70 -5.27
C ASP A 59 14.68 15.45 -4.61
N GLU A 60 13.86 14.59 -4.00
CA GLU A 60 14.31 13.31 -3.45
C GLU A 60 14.90 12.38 -4.51
N LEU A 61 14.26 12.27 -5.67
CA LEU A 61 14.76 11.47 -6.79
C LEU A 61 16.09 12.00 -7.31
N GLN A 62 16.24 13.32 -7.44
CA GLN A 62 17.49 13.94 -7.87
C GLN A 62 18.63 13.67 -6.88
N LYS A 63 18.37 13.76 -5.58
CA LYS A 63 19.37 13.45 -4.54
C LYS A 63 19.83 11.99 -4.67
N ARG A 64 18.92 11.03 -4.81
CA ARG A 64 19.28 9.61 -4.96
C ARG A 64 20.19 9.38 -6.17
N VAL A 65 19.88 10.00 -7.31
CA VAL A 65 20.74 9.92 -8.51
C VAL A 65 22.14 10.49 -8.24
N VAL A 66 22.28 11.56 -7.44
CA VAL A 66 23.59 12.15 -7.14
C VAL A 66 24.44 11.29 -6.21
N TYR A 67 23.84 10.55 -5.27
CA TYR A 67 24.58 9.69 -4.33
C TYR A 67 24.90 8.28 -4.88
N GLU A 68 24.31 7.89 -6.00
CA GLU A 68 24.57 6.61 -6.67
C GLU A 68 25.65 6.70 -7.78
N VAL A 69 26.25 7.89 -8.01
CA VAL A 69 27.36 8.15 -8.95
C VAL A 69 28.67 8.37 -8.20
#